data_AF-A0A966MB28-F1
#
_entry.id   AF-A0A966MB28-F1
#
_cell.length_a   1.000
_cell.length_b   1.000
_cell.length_c   1.000
_cell.angle_alpha   90.00
_cell.angle_beta   90.00
_cell.angle_gamma   90.00
#
_symmetry.space_group_name_H-M   'P 1'
#
loop_
_entity.id
_entity.type
_entity.pdbx_description
1 polymer ?
#
loop_
_entity_poly.entity_id
_entity_poly.type
_entity_poly.pdbx_seq_one_letter_code
_entity_poly.pdbx_strand_id
1 'polypeptide(L)'
;MLIASKSSNIKSIADLKGKRVSVGAPKSGTELQARAILKASGMSYDDLGKVEYLPFGQSVELIKNRQIDATVQSAGLGVASIKDLANSVEVVIVEIPESIIEKLGAPYVSATIPANTYQGVGQDTKTAGIVNFLITSQ
;
A
#
# COMPACT_ATOMS: atom_id res chain seq x y z
N MET A 1 -1.37 -3.66 1.03
CA MET A 1 -1.44 -2.58 2.05
C MET A 1 -0.93 -1.27 1.49
N LEU A 2 -1.46 -0.15 1.97
CA LEU A 2 -1.00 1.20 1.63
C LEU A 2 -0.25 1.78 2.84
N ILE A 3 1.03 2.12 2.65
CA ILE A 3 1.87 2.70 3.70
C ILE A 3 2.39 4.06 3.27
N ALA A 4 2.48 4.99 4.21
CA ALA A 4 3.02 6.33 3.98
C ALA A 4 4.01 6.72 5.09
N SER A 5 4.91 7.64 4.78
CA SER A 5 5.69 8.32 5.84
C SER A 5 4.75 9.18 6.68
N LYS A 6 4.94 9.21 8.00
CA LYS A 6 4.10 10.04 8.89
C LYS A 6 4.20 11.52 8.55
N SER A 7 5.37 11.98 8.09
CA SER A 7 5.61 13.36 7.65
C SER A 7 4.85 13.76 6.38
N SER A 8 4.35 12.81 5.59
CA SER A 8 3.55 13.11 4.39
C SER A 8 2.13 13.58 4.70
N ASN A 9 1.68 13.44 5.95
CA ASN A 9 0.31 13.75 6.42
C ASN A 9 -0.81 13.00 5.66
N ILE A 10 -0.52 11.81 5.14
CA ILE A 10 -1.52 10.94 4.48
C ILE A 10 -2.23 10.11 5.56
N LYS A 11 -3.53 10.31 5.74
CA LYS A 11 -4.35 9.57 6.73
C LYS A 11 -5.45 8.73 6.09
N SER A 12 -5.80 9.04 4.85
CA SER A 12 -6.83 8.40 4.06
C SER A 12 -6.39 8.23 2.60
N ILE A 13 -7.11 7.43 1.83
CA ILE A 13 -6.84 7.26 0.38
C ILE A 13 -6.99 8.61 -0.35
N ALA A 14 -7.95 9.45 0.05
CA ALA A 14 -8.15 10.78 -0.54
C ALA A 14 -6.93 11.71 -0.39
N ASP A 15 -6.16 11.55 0.69
CA ASP A 15 -4.95 12.35 0.95
C ASP A 15 -3.79 12.01 0.00
N LEU A 16 -3.92 10.95 -0.82
CA LEU A 16 -2.96 10.64 -1.88
C LEU A 16 -3.00 11.64 -3.04
N LYS A 17 -4.04 12.48 -3.12
CA LYS A 17 -4.16 13.48 -4.18
C LYS A 17 -2.94 14.43 -4.15
N GLY A 18 -2.27 14.56 -5.28
CA GLY A 18 -1.04 15.37 -5.42
C GLY A 18 0.20 14.78 -4.73
N LYS A 19 0.12 13.58 -4.15
CA LYS A 19 1.28 12.91 -3.52
C LYS A 19 2.07 12.08 -4.53
N ARG A 20 3.31 11.78 -4.17
CA ARG A 20 4.22 10.93 -4.94
C ARG A 20 4.09 9.51 -4.42
N VAL A 21 3.57 8.60 -5.22
CA VAL A 21 3.19 7.26 -4.77
C VAL A 21 3.85 6.20 -5.65
N SER A 22 4.53 5.24 -5.02
CA SER A 22 4.94 4.02 -5.70
C SER A 22 3.79 3.01 -5.71
N VAL A 23 3.34 2.62 -6.89
CA VAL A 23 2.19 1.73 -7.09
C VAL A 23 2.61 0.27 -7.31
N GLY A 24 3.90 -0.04 -7.21
CA GLY A 24 4.45 -1.36 -7.50
C GLY A 24 5.04 -1.46 -8.91
N ALA A 25 5.80 -2.53 -9.15
CA ALA A 25 6.49 -2.72 -10.43
C ALA A 25 5.50 -2.80 -11.61
N PRO A 26 5.90 -2.39 -12.83
CA PRO A 26 5.03 -2.41 -13.99
C PRO A 26 4.41 -3.79 -14.22
N LYS A 27 3.09 -3.82 -14.48
CA LYS A 27 2.31 -5.05 -14.74
C LYS A 27 2.33 -6.08 -13.59
N SER A 28 2.71 -5.68 -12.38
CA SER A 28 2.66 -6.56 -11.21
C SER A 28 1.26 -6.64 -10.62
N GLY A 29 0.96 -7.72 -9.88
CA GLY A 29 -0.28 -7.81 -9.11
C GLY A 29 -0.45 -6.68 -8.09
N THR A 30 0.64 -6.09 -7.61
CA THR A 30 0.59 -4.90 -6.74
C THR A 30 0.10 -3.68 -7.50
N GLU A 31 0.59 -3.45 -8.71
CA GLU A 31 0.15 -2.33 -9.56
C GLU A 31 -1.33 -2.45 -9.92
N LEU A 32 -1.76 -3.65 -10.31
CA LEU A 32 -3.17 -3.94 -10.56
C LEU A 32 -4.04 -3.69 -9.31
N GLN A 33 -3.58 -4.13 -8.13
CA GLN A 33 -4.26 -3.87 -6.86
C GLN A 33 -4.33 -2.38 -6.54
N ALA A 34 -3.23 -1.63 -6.68
CA ALA A 34 -3.16 -0.20 -6.42
C ALA A 34 -4.16 0.56 -7.31
N ARG A 35 -4.19 0.24 -8.60
CA ARG A 35 -5.13 0.81 -9.57
C ARG A 35 -6.58 0.52 -9.19
N ALA A 36 -6.88 -0.72 -8.81
CA ALA A 36 -8.22 -1.13 -8.44
C ALA A 36 -8.70 -0.41 -7.17
N ILE A 37 -7.86 -0.34 -6.13
CA ILE A 37 -8.17 0.38 -4.87
C ILE A 37 -8.49 1.85 -5.15
N LEU A 38 -7.64 2.54 -5.91
CA LEU A 38 -7.89 3.95 -6.24
C LEU A 38 -9.20 4.12 -7.02
N LYS A 39 -9.45 3.26 -8.02
CA LYS A 39 -10.68 3.32 -8.79
C LYS A 39 -11.92 3.11 -7.90
N ALA A 40 -11.89 2.13 -6.99
CA ALA A 40 -12.98 1.87 -6.06
C ALA A 40 -13.17 3.02 -5.04
N SER A 41 -12.12 3.80 -4.76
CA SER A 41 -12.19 5.02 -3.95
C SER A 41 -12.52 6.28 -4.75
N GLY A 42 -12.84 6.18 -6.04
CA GLY A 42 -13.18 7.33 -6.89
C GLY A 42 -11.99 8.17 -7.31
N MET A 43 -10.78 7.61 -7.25
CA MET A 43 -9.52 8.24 -7.66
C MET A 43 -8.89 7.47 -8.83
N SER A 44 -7.91 8.11 -9.45
CA SER A 44 -7.08 7.55 -10.49
C SER A 44 -5.60 7.90 -10.27
N TYR A 45 -4.73 7.40 -11.16
CA TYR A 45 -3.33 7.81 -11.18
C TYR A 45 -3.15 9.28 -11.57
N ASP A 46 -4.09 9.86 -12.30
CA ASP A 46 -4.04 11.27 -12.70
C ASP A 46 -4.30 12.23 -11.52
N ASP A 47 -4.88 11.72 -10.42
CA ASP A 47 -5.04 12.47 -9.18
C ASP A 47 -3.75 12.52 -8.36
N LEU A 48 -2.77 11.66 -8.65
CA LEU A 48 -1.49 11.62 -7.95
C LEU A 48 -0.54 12.69 -8.50
N GLY A 49 0.32 13.24 -7.64
CA GLY A 49 1.31 14.22 -8.08
C GLY A 49 2.47 13.59 -8.85
N LYS A 50 2.81 12.34 -8.50
CA LYS A 50 3.75 11.51 -9.24
C LYS A 50 3.41 10.04 -9.04
N VAL A 51 3.42 9.28 -10.13
CA VAL A 51 3.27 7.83 -10.09
C VAL A 51 4.62 7.18 -10.38
N GLU A 52 5.05 6.32 -9.46
CA GLU A 52 6.29 5.56 -9.57
C GLU A 52 5.97 4.08 -9.69
N TYR A 53 6.64 3.40 -10.62
CA TYR A 53 6.45 1.96 -10.85
C TYR A 53 7.68 1.19 -10.38
N LEU A 54 7.76 0.94 -9.07
CA LEU A 54 8.99 0.46 -8.44
C LEU A 54 8.77 -0.86 -7.68
N PRO A 55 9.80 -1.72 -7.59
CA PRO A 55 9.78 -2.86 -6.68
C PRO A 55 9.78 -2.41 -5.21
N PHE A 56 9.45 -3.34 -4.31
CA PHE A 56 9.24 -3.04 -2.89
C PHE A 56 10.43 -2.38 -2.20
N GLY A 57 11.63 -2.93 -2.37
CA GLY A 57 12.85 -2.39 -1.75
C GLY A 57 13.18 -0.97 -2.22
N GLN A 58 13.09 -0.73 -3.52
CA GLN A 58 13.34 0.60 -4.07
C GLN A 58 12.27 1.61 -3.61
N SER A 59 11.02 1.19 -3.53
CA SER A 59 9.92 2.03 -3.04
C SER A 59 10.18 2.53 -1.62
N VAL A 60 10.58 1.64 -0.71
CA VAL A 60 10.84 2.04 0.68
C VAL A 60 12.09 2.91 0.80
N GLU A 61 13.12 2.68 -0.01
CA GLU A 61 14.31 3.53 -0.05
C GLU A 61 13.99 4.96 -0.48
N LEU A 62 13.10 5.13 -1.47
CA LEU A 62 12.64 6.47 -1.86
C LEU A 62 11.80 7.16 -0.79
N ILE A 63 11.04 6.42 0.03
CA ILE A 63 10.32 6.99 1.17
C ILE A 63 11.31 7.48 2.23
N LYS A 64 12.31 6.66 2.60
CA LYS A 64 13.36 7.05 3.56
C LYS A 64 14.07 8.33 3.13
N ASN A 65 14.36 8.44 1.83
CA ASN A 65 15.00 9.61 1.24
C ASN A 65 14.05 10.76 0.90
N ARG A 66 12.77 10.68 1.32
CA ARG A 66 11.73 11.70 1.09
C ARG A 66 11.46 12.05 -0.38
N GLN A 67 11.80 11.14 -1.28
CA GLN A 67 11.61 11.29 -2.73
C GLN A 67 10.19 10.86 -3.16
N ILE A 68 9.57 9.95 -2.40
CA ILE A 68 8.15 9.63 -2.52
C ILE A 68 7.50 9.65 -1.13
N ASP A 69 6.17 9.70 -1.09
CA ASP A 69 5.38 9.91 0.13
C ASP A 69 4.75 8.61 0.63
N ALA A 70 4.34 7.74 -0.30
CA ALA A 70 3.65 6.49 0.01
C ALA A 70 3.98 5.38 -0.98
N THR A 71 3.70 4.14 -0.59
CA THR A 71 3.76 2.97 -1.48
C THR A 71 2.62 2.01 -1.20
N VAL A 72 2.11 1.39 -2.27
CA VAL A 72 1.26 0.21 -2.19
C VAL A 72 2.13 -1.03 -2.32
N GLN A 73 2.01 -1.97 -1.39
CA GLN A 73 2.68 -3.27 -1.46
C GLN A 73 1.67 -4.39 -1.18
N SER A 74 1.53 -5.31 -2.12
CA SER A 74 0.76 -6.54 -1.92
C SER A 74 1.72 -7.66 -1.50
N ALA A 75 1.87 -7.85 -0.19
CA ALA A 75 2.77 -8.83 0.41
C ALA A 75 2.17 -9.39 1.72
N GLY A 76 2.71 -10.49 2.21
CA GLY A 76 2.35 -11.04 3.51
C GLY A 76 2.72 -10.13 4.68
N LEU A 77 2.03 -10.31 5.81
CA LEU A 77 2.34 -9.60 7.05
C LEU A 77 3.79 -9.83 7.47
N GLY A 78 4.44 -8.77 7.95
CA GLY A 78 5.83 -8.83 8.37
C GLY A 78 6.86 -8.89 7.23
N VAL A 79 6.46 -8.59 5.99
CA VAL A 79 7.38 -8.46 4.85
C VAL A 79 8.57 -7.54 5.21
N ALA A 80 9.77 -7.96 4.80
CA ALA A 80 11.02 -7.32 5.19
C ALA A 80 11.11 -5.84 4.76
N SER A 81 10.61 -5.50 3.57
CA SER A 81 10.60 -4.11 3.07
C SER A 81 9.90 -3.14 4.01
N ILE A 82 8.73 -3.53 4.51
CA ILE A 82 7.91 -2.68 5.38
C ILE A 82 8.49 -2.63 6.80
N LYS A 83 9.05 -3.74 7.31
CA LYS A 83 9.79 -3.73 8.58
C LYS A 83 10.98 -2.78 8.54
N ASP A 84 11.78 -2.88 7.49
CA ASP A 84 12.95 -2.02 7.26
C ASP A 84 12.55 -0.53 7.17
N LEU A 85 11.47 -0.22 6.45
CA LEU A 85 10.93 1.13 6.40
C LEU A 85 10.53 1.65 7.79
N ALA A 86 9.72 0.87 8.53
CA ALA A 86 9.20 1.25 9.83
C ALA A 86 10.28 1.40 10.91
N ASN A 87 11.40 0.69 10.76
CA ASN A 87 12.57 0.84 11.64
C ASN A 87 13.40 2.10 11.31
N SER A 88 13.28 2.61 10.08
CA SER A 88 14.08 3.73 9.58
C SER A 88 13.39 5.08 9.75
N VAL A 89 12.07 5.13 9.56
CA VAL A 89 11.27 6.37 9.64
C VAL A 89 9.91 6.10 10.27
N GLU A 90 9.30 7.13 10.86
CA GLU A 90 7.91 7.03 11.31
C GLU A 90 6.98 6.83 10.11
N VAL A 91 6.13 5.81 10.20
CA VAL A 91 5.17 5.43 9.16
C VAL A 91 3.75 5.37 9.69
N VAL A 92 2.81 5.43 8.76
CA VAL A 92 1.40 5.14 9.00
C VAL A 92 0.91 4.15 7.95
N ILE A 93 0.09 3.19 8.36
CA ILE A 93 -0.64 2.33 7.44
C ILE A 93 -1.99 3.00 7.22
N VAL A 94 -2.29 3.30 5.96
CA VAL A 94 -3.55 3.94 5.57
C VAL A 94 -4.59 2.84 5.44
N GLU A 95 -5.69 2.99 6.16
CA GLU A 95 -6.79 2.05 6.13
C GLU A 95 -7.41 1.97 4.73
N ILE A 96 -7.73 0.75 4.29
CA ILE A 96 -8.62 0.52 3.14
C ILE A 96 -9.94 0.03 3.72
N PRO A 97 -10.98 0.90 3.75
CA PRO A 97 -12.25 0.56 4.39
C PRO A 97 -12.92 -0.65 3.74
N GLU A 98 -13.66 -1.41 4.52
CA GLU A 98 -14.39 -2.59 4.05
C GLU A 98 -15.34 -2.27 2.88
N SER A 99 -15.99 -1.09 2.90
CA SER A 99 -16.84 -0.63 1.80
C SER A 99 -16.10 -0.41 0.47
N ILE A 100 -14.80 -0.12 0.50
CA ILE A 100 -13.95 -0.08 -0.71
C ILE A 100 -13.65 -1.50 -1.16
N ILE A 101 -13.37 -2.40 -0.23
CA ILE A 101 -13.06 -3.81 -0.52
C ILE A 101 -14.27 -4.53 -1.13
N GLU A 102 -15.48 -4.27 -0.61
CA GLU A 102 -16.74 -4.77 -1.17
C GLU A 102 -16.94 -4.32 -2.62
N LYS A 103 -16.60 -3.06 -2.94
CA LYS A 103 -16.65 -2.54 -4.32
C LYS A 103 -15.61 -3.19 -5.24
N LEU A 104 -14.45 -3.59 -4.71
CA LEU A 104 -13.45 -4.34 -5.48
C LEU A 104 -13.98 -5.72 -5.86
N GLY A 105 -14.72 -6.37 -4.95
CA GLY A 105 -15.22 -7.73 -5.13
C GLY A 105 -14.10 -8.77 -5.18
N ALA A 106 -14.44 -10.01 -5.58
CA ALA A 106 -13.46 -11.06 -5.74
C ALA A 106 -12.38 -10.65 -6.76
N PRO A 107 -11.08 -10.95 -6.52
CA PRO A 107 -10.56 -11.86 -5.48
C PRO A 107 -10.16 -11.17 -4.16
N TYR A 108 -10.56 -9.92 -3.92
CA TYR A 108 -10.15 -9.18 -2.74
C TYR A 108 -11.02 -9.54 -1.53
N VAL A 109 -10.37 -9.64 -0.37
CA VAL A 109 -11.04 -9.92 0.92
C VAL A 109 -10.65 -8.87 1.95
N SER A 110 -11.55 -8.63 2.91
CA SER A 110 -11.25 -7.80 4.09
C SER A 110 -10.22 -8.51 4.96
N ALA A 111 -9.16 -7.79 5.32
CA ALA A 111 -8.11 -8.28 6.19
C ALA A 111 -7.76 -7.22 7.24
N THR A 112 -7.20 -7.65 8.36
CA THR A 112 -6.67 -6.75 9.40
C THR A 112 -5.17 -6.93 9.48
N ILE A 113 -4.43 -5.82 9.49
CA ILE A 113 -3.04 -5.78 9.93
C ILE A 113 -3.07 -5.53 11.45
N PRO A 114 -2.67 -6.50 12.29
CA PRO A 114 -2.68 -6.30 13.74
C PRO A 114 -1.76 -5.17 14.20
N ALA A 115 -2.13 -4.49 15.27
CA ALA A 115 -1.28 -3.55 15.98
C ALA A 115 0.10 -4.17 16.27
N ASN A 116 1.14 -3.34 16.23
CA ASN A 116 2.53 -3.71 16.47
C ASN A 116 3.13 -4.74 15.48
N THR A 117 2.44 -5.05 14.38
CA THR A 117 3.05 -5.83 13.27
C THR A 117 4.28 -5.12 12.72
N TYR A 118 4.27 -3.78 12.72
CA TYR A 118 5.38 -2.92 12.32
C TYR A 118 5.65 -1.87 13.40
N GLN A 119 6.92 -1.50 13.56
CA GLN A 119 7.34 -0.53 14.56
C GLN A 119 6.59 0.81 14.39
N GLY A 120 6.09 1.37 15.49
CA GLY A 120 5.36 2.64 15.49
C GLY A 120 3.90 2.59 15.03
N VAL A 121 3.40 1.42 14.58
CA VAL A 121 1.99 1.22 14.19
C VAL A 121 1.24 0.54 15.32
N GLY A 122 0.66 1.33 16.23
CA GLY A 122 0.06 0.84 17.48
C GLY A 122 -1.41 0.42 17.40
N GLN A 123 -2.04 0.46 16.22
CA GLN A 123 -3.46 0.15 16.05
C GLN A 123 -3.68 -0.89 14.95
N ASP A 124 -4.72 -1.71 15.13
CA ASP A 124 -5.23 -2.58 14.09
C ASP A 124 -5.68 -1.72 12.89
N THR A 125 -5.32 -2.14 11.68
CA THR A 125 -5.67 -1.39 10.46
C THR A 125 -6.34 -2.31 9.45
N LYS A 126 -7.53 -1.94 8.97
CA LYS A 126 -8.21 -2.69 7.90
C LYS A 126 -7.52 -2.48 6.56
N THR A 127 -7.42 -3.53 5.77
CA THR A 127 -6.79 -3.49 4.44
C THR A 127 -7.43 -4.52 3.51
N ALA A 128 -7.24 -4.33 2.20
CA ALA A 128 -7.47 -5.39 1.23
C ALA A 128 -6.40 -6.47 1.34
N GLY A 129 -6.84 -7.73 1.35
CA GLY A 129 -6.02 -8.93 1.19
C GLY A 129 -6.36 -9.68 -0.10
N ILE A 130 -5.47 -10.57 -0.53
CA ILE A 130 -5.68 -11.52 -1.62
C ILE A 130 -5.07 -12.87 -1.23
N VAL A 131 -5.69 -13.97 -1.65
CA VAL A 131 -5.17 -15.32 -1.43
C VAL A 131 -4.03 -15.59 -2.41
N ASN A 132 -2.90 -16.10 -1.91
CA ASN A 132 -1.80 -16.53 -2.75
C ASN A 132 -2.05 -17.95 -3.26
N PHE A 133 -1.74 -18.20 -4.54
CA PHE A 133 -1.88 -19.50 -5.18
C PHE A 133 -0.53 -20.00 -5.68
N LEU A 134 -0.27 -21.28 -5.49
CA LEU A 134 0.79 -22.00 -6.20
C LEU A 134 0.18 -22.56 -7.50
N ILE A 135 0.74 -22.16 -8.64
CA ILE A 135 0.29 -22.61 -9.96
C ILE A 135 1.44 -23.37 -10.62
N THR A 136 1.13 -24.51 -11.23
CA THR A 136 2.06 -25.34 -12.00
C THR A 136 1.42 -25.71 -13.34
N SER A 137 2.24 -25.95 -14.35
CA SER A 137 1.82 -26.49 -15.66
C SER A 137 2.50 -27.83 -15.89
N GLN A 138 1.84 -28.72 -16.63
CA GLN A 138 2.43 -29.99 -17.07
C GLN A 138 3.50 -29.76 -18.16
#